data_AF-A0A2R6P3C1-F1
#
_entry.id   AF-A0A2R6P3C1-F1
#
_cell.length_a   1.000
_cell.length_b   1.000
_cell.length_c   1.000
_cell.angle_alpha   90.00
_cell.angle_beta   90.00
_cell.angle_gamma   90.00
#
_symmetry.space_group_name_H-M   'P 1'
#
loop_
_entity.id
_entity.type
_entity.pdbx_description
1 polymer ?
#
loop_
_entity_poly.entity_id
_entity_poly.type
_entity_poly.pdbx_seq_one_letter_code
_entity_poly.pdbx_strand_id
1 'polypeptide(L)'
;MDWQGQKLAEQLMQILLLAFAVVAFATGYAFGSFQTMLLTYTSGVVVTALITVPNWPFFNRHHLKWLDPSEAEKHPKPQTANSSSRKKASKK
;
A
#
# COMPACT_ATOMS: atom_id res chain seq x y z
N MET A 1 8.22 -3.16 -5.00
CA MET A 1 7.95 -3.68 -3.66
C MET A 1 7.43 -5.08 -3.88
N ASP A 2 8.00 -6.06 -3.20
CA ASP A 2 7.40 -7.40 -3.20
C ASP A 2 6.15 -7.42 -2.31
N TRP A 3 5.39 -8.51 -2.33
CA TRP A 3 4.12 -8.61 -1.60
C TRP A 3 4.30 -8.45 -0.09
N GLN A 4 5.41 -8.95 0.48
CA GLN A 4 5.69 -8.81 1.91
C GLN A 4 6.11 -7.38 2.25
N GLY A 5 6.91 -6.76 1.38
CA GLY A 5 7.30 -5.36 1.47
C GLY A 5 6.11 -4.42 1.41
N GLN A 6 5.11 -4.69 0.56
CA GLN A 6 3.87 -3.92 0.53
C GLN A 6 3.11 -4.02 1.87
N LYS A 7 2.99 -5.23 2.43
CA LYS A 7 2.33 -5.41 3.73
C LYS A 7 3.04 -4.62 4.84
N LEU A 8 4.37 -4.65 4.85
CA LEU A 8 5.18 -3.86 5.78
C LEU A 8 5.00 -2.36 5.57
N ALA A 9 5.01 -1.89 4.32
CA ALA A 9 4.81 -0.48 3.99
C ALA A 9 3.45 0.04 4.50
N GLU A 10 2.38 -0.75 4.34
CA GLU A 10 1.05 -0.42 4.85
C GLU A 10 1.02 -0.33 6.39
N GLN A 11 1.64 -1.28 7.08
CA GLN A 11 1.74 -1.26 8.54
C GLN A 11 2.52 -0.05 9.05
N LEU A 12 3.68 0.23 8.43
CA LEU A 12 4.49 1.40 8.77
C LEU A 12 3.72 2.70 8.52
N MET A 13 2.99 2.80 7.42
CA MET A 13 2.19 3.98 7.10
C MET A 13 1.15 4.25 8.20
N GLN A 14 0.41 3.22 8.64
CA GLN A 14 -0.59 3.37 9.70
C GLN A 14 0.05 3.79 11.03
N ILE A 15 1.14 3.13 11.43
CA ILE A 15 1.83 3.41 12.70
C ILE A 15 2.41 4.82 12.70
N LEU A 16 3.11 5.22 11.63
CA LEU A 16 3.74 6.54 11.53
C LEU A 16 2.69 7.66 11.49
N LEU A 17 1.64 7.53 10.67
CA LEU A 17 0.58 8.53 10.61
C LEU A 17 -0.13 8.69 11.95
N LEU A 18 -0.44 7.59 12.64
CA LEU A 18 -1.04 7.65 13.97
C LEU A 18 -0.11 8.33 14.98
N ALA A 19 1.18 7.97 14.98
CA ALA A 19 2.17 8.58 15.87
C ALA A 19 2.28 10.10 15.62
N PHE A 20 2.39 10.53 14.36
CA PHE A 20 2.42 11.95 14.01
C PHE A 20 1.12 12.67 14.33
N ALA A 21 -0.04 12.01 14.20
CA ALA A 21 -1.33 12.59 14.60
C ALA A 21 -1.36 12.89 16.11
N VAL A 22 -0.90 11.96 16.95
CA VAL A 22 -0.82 12.15 18.40
C VAL A 22 0.14 13.29 18.75
N VAL A 23 1.33 13.34 18.14
CA VAL A 23 2.31 14.41 18.37
C VAL A 23 1.79 15.77 17.91
N ALA A 24 1.18 15.84 16.73
CA ALA A 24 0.60 17.05 16.19
C ALA A 24 -0.53 17.58 17.07
N PHE A 25 -1.40 16.69 17.56
CA PHE A 25 -2.46 17.06 18.49
C PHE A 25 -1.91 17.59 19.81
N ALA A 26 -0.95 16.89 20.42
CA ALA A 26 -0.34 17.30 21.69
C ALA A 26 0.36 18.67 21.58
N THR A 27 1.15 18.87 20.52
CA THR A 27 1.84 20.15 20.26
C THR A 27 0.87 21.26 19.91
N GLY A 28 -0.09 21.01 19.03
CA GLY A 28 -1.15 21.96 18.67
C GLY A 28 -1.97 22.41 19.87
N TYR A 29 -2.32 21.48 20.76
CA TYR A 29 -3.04 21.75 22.00
C TYR A 29 -2.20 22.59 22.97
N ALA A 30 -0.93 22.22 23.19
CA ALA A 30 -0.03 22.95 24.08
C ALA A 30 0.19 24.41 23.65
N PHE A 31 0.24 24.68 22.34
CA PHE A 31 0.37 26.02 21.77
C PHE A 31 -0.97 26.73 21.50
N GLY A 32 -2.10 26.05 21.69
CA GLY A 32 -3.43 26.58 21.36
C GLY A 32 -3.62 26.95 19.88
N SER A 33 -2.85 26.35 18.97
CA SER A 33 -2.76 26.77 17.57
C SER A 33 -3.04 25.62 16.61
N PHE A 34 -4.18 25.70 15.91
CA PHE A 34 -4.53 24.73 14.87
C PHE A 34 -3.55 24.74 13.68
N GLN A 35 -2.99 25.92 13.35
CA GLN A 35 -1.96 26.01 12.31
C GLN A 35 -0.71 25.22 12.70
N THR A 36 -0.28 25.30 13.95
CA THR A 36 0.87 24.54 14.46
C THR A 36 0.59 23.03 14.44
N MET A 37 -0.61 22.62 14.84
CA MET A 37 -1.08 21.23 14.71
C MET A 37 -0.98 20.75 13.26
N LEU A 38 -1.55 21.51 12.33
CA LEU A 38 -1.61 21.14 10.91
C LEU A 38 -0.22 21.05 10.29
N LEU A 39 0.65 22.05 10.51
CA LEU A 39 2.01 22.03 10.00
C LEU A 39 2.81 20.83 10.52
N THR A 40 2.69 20.54 11.83
CA THR A 40 3.33 19.38 12.45
C THR A 40 2.81 18.09 11.83
N TYR A 41 1.49 17.92 11.71
CA TYR A 41 0.93 16.71 11.11
C TYR A 41 1.33 16.56 9.64
N THR A 42 1.30 17.64 8.87
CA THR A 42 1.64 17.62 7.44
C THR A 42 3.11 17.27 7.22
N SER A 43 4.02 17.76 8.07
CA SER A 43 5.41 17.31 8.05
C SER A 43 5.54 15.80 8.30
N GLY A 44 4.75 15.27 9.24
CA GLY A 44 4.68 13.83 9.51
C GLY A 44 4.17 13.02 8.34
N VAL A 45 3.16 13.51 7.63
CA VAL A 45 2.65 12.89 6.39
C VAL A 45 3.73 12.87 5.31
N VAL A 46 4.45 13.97 5.11
CA VAL A 46 5.55 14.03 4.12
C VAL A 46 6.65 13.03 4.47
N VAL A 47 7.10 12.99 5.72
CA VAL A 47 8.10 12.02 6.19
C VAL A 47 7.61 10.59 6.00
N THR A 48 6.37 10.30 6.38
CA THR A 48 5.77 8.97 6.21
C THR A 48 5.73 8.58 4.74
N ALA A 49 5.29 9.49 3.86
CA ALA A 49 5.24 9.24 2.43
C ALA A 49 6.62 8.96 1.85
N LEU A 50 7.66 9.73 2.23
CA LEU A 50 9.03 9.48 1.80
C LEU A 50 9.54 8.10 2.22
N ILE A 51 9.10 7.60 3.38
CA ILE A 51 9.49 6.27 3.87
C ILE A 51 8.71 5.15 3.17
N THR A 52 7.39 5.29 3.00
CA THR A 52 6.52 4.17 2.62
C THR A 52 6.13 4.13 1.15
N VAL A 53 6.22 5.25 0.42
CA VAL A 53 5.78 5.33 -0.99
C VAL A 53 6.87 4.91 -1.99
N PRO A 54 8.13 5.39 -1.88
CA PRO A 54 9.16 4.98 -2.82
C PRO A 54 9.49 3.49 -2.71
N ASN A 55 9.83 2.87 -3.83
CA ASN A 55 10.19 1.46 -3.88
C ASN A 55 11.63 1.21 -3.39
N TRP A 56 11.88 1.42 -2.11
CA TRP A 56 13.18 1.20 -1.50
C TRP A 56 13.62 -0.26 -1.55
N PRO A 57 14.94 -0.55 -1.62
CA PRO A 57 15.45 -1.92 -1.69
C PRO A 57 15.07 -2.78 -0.47
N PHE A 58 14.84 -2.18 0.71
CA PHE A 58 14.43 -2.94 1.90
C PHE A 58 13.00 -3.51 1.82
N PHE A 59 12.14 -2.98 0.94
CA PHE A 59 10.81 -3.54 0.64
C PHE A 59 10.82 -4.61 -0.47
N ASN A 60 12.00 -5.08 -0.89
CA ASN A 60 12.15 -6.05 -1.97
C ASN A 60 13.05 -7.24 -1.56
N ARG A 61 13.03 -7.61 -0.28
CA ARG A 61 13.89 -8.67 0.28
C ARG A 61 13.37 -10.09 0.00
N HIS A 62 12.12 -10.22 -0.45
CA HIS A 62 11.46 -11.50 -0.67
C HIS A 62 11.10 -11.66 -2.14
N HIS A 63 12.12 -12.02 -2.94
CA HIS A 63 11.93 -12.28 -4.36
C HIS A 63 10.93 -13.42 -4.58
N LEU A 64 9.81 -13.09 -5.22
CA LEU A 64 8.79 -14.07 -5.58
C LEU A 64 9.35 -15.00 -6.66
N LYS A 65 9.43 -16.30 -6.35
CA LYS A 65 9.68 -17.33 -7.36
C LYS A 65 8.36 -17.64 -8.07
N TRP A 66 8.21 -17.11 -9.27
CA TRP A 66 7.08 -17.44 -10.13
C TRP A 66 7.18 -18.89 -10.60
N LEU A 67 6.03 -19.54 -10.77
CA LEU A 67 5.95 -20.87 -11.35
C LEU A 67 6.36 -20.80 -12.83
N ASP A 68 7.08 -21.82 -13.31
CA ASP A 68 7.48 -21.86 -14.71
C ASP A 68 6.25 -21.86 -15.63
N PRO A 69 6.28 -21.13 -16.77
CA PRO A 69 5.12 -21.01 -17.65
C PRO A 69 4.54 -22.36 -18.10
N SER A 70 5.41 -23.35 -18.33
CA SER A 70 5.04 -24.71 -18.73
C SER A 70 4.35 -25.50 -17.62
N GLU A 71 4.67 -25.23 -16.35
CA GLU A 71 3.97 -25.81 -15.20
C GLU A 71 2.65 -25.06 -14.94
N ALA A 72 2.62 -23.75 -15.17
CA ALA A 72 1.41 -22.94 -15.07
C ALA A 72 0.32 -23.33 -16.08
N GLU A 73 0.70 -23.85 -17.27
CA GLU A 73 -0.25 -24.39 -18.25
C GLU A 73 -0.82 -25.76 -17.85
N LYS A 74 -0.05 -26.58 -17.11
CA LYS A 74 -0.50 -27.91 -16.64
C LYS A 74 -1.50 -27.83 -15.49
N HIS A 75 -1.49 -26.74 -14.74
CA HIS A 75 -2.49 -26.45 -13.71
C HIS A 75 -3.51 -25.44 -14.25
N PRO A 76 -4.65 -25.91 -14.82
CA PRO A 76 -5.65 -24.98 -15.35
C PRO A 76 -6.10 -24.03 -14.24
N LYS A 77 -6.00 -22.72 -14.49
CA LYS A 77 -6.49 -21.68 -13.59
C LYS A 77 -7.92 -22.03 -13.17
N PRO A 78 -8.27 -22.00 -11.87
CA PRO A 78 -9.65 -22.25 -11.45
C PRO A 78 -10.57 -21.31 -12.22
N GLN A 79 -11.52 -21.89 -12.97
CA GLN A 79 -12.45 -21.13 -13.79
C GLN A 79 -13.22 -20.19 -12.87
N THR A 80 -12.94 -18.89 -12.96
CA THR A 80 -13.80 -17.89 -12.35
C THR A 80 -15.11 -17.95 -13.14
N ALA A 81 -16.12 -18.60 -12.55
CA ALA A 81 -17.47 -18.60 -13.08
C ALA A 81 -17.94 -17.15 -13.15
N ASN A 82 -17.87 -16.53 -14.34
CA ASN A 82 -18.64 -15.35 -14.81
C ASN A 82 -17.95 -14.56 -15.95
N SER A 83 -17.44 -15.21 -17.00
CA SER A 83 -17.06 -14.50 -18.24
C SER A 83 -17.69 -15.04 -19.52
N SER A 84 -18.63 -16.00 -19.43
CA SER A 84 -19.29 -16.61 -20.58
C SER A 84 -20.51 -15.84 -21.13
N SER A 85 -20.99 -14.76 -20.50
CA SER A 85 -22.20 -14.06 -20.97
C SER A 85 -21.97 -12.89 -21.93
N ARG A 86 -20.76 -12.33 -22.07
CA ARG A 86 -20.57 -11.09 -22.87
C ARG A 86 -20.16 -11.29 -24.33
N LYS A 87 -19.82 -12.51 -24.77
CA LYS A 87 -19.37 -12.76 -26.16
C LYS A 87 -20.48 -13.17 -27.14
N LYS A 88 -21.72 -13.39 -26.70
CA LYS A 88 -22.82 -13.83 -27.59
C LYS A 88 -23.69 -12.70 -28.17
N ALA A 89 -23.49 -11.43 -27.80
CA ALA A 89 -24.30 -10.32 -28.31
C ALA A 89 -23.64 -9.50 -29.45
N SER A 90 -22.44 -9.86 -29.91
CA SER A 90 -21.71 -9.10 -30.95
C SER A 90 -21.36 -9.94 -32.19
N LYS A 91 -22.20 -10.90 -32.55
CA LYS A 91 -22.23 -11.45 -33.92
C LYS A 91 -23.66 -11.48 -34.40
N LYS A 92 -23.97 -10.39 -35.11
CA LYS A 92 -25.07 -10.23 -36.06
C LYS A 92 -25.15 -11.42 -37.01
#